data_AF-A0A2D5PBH6-F1
#
_entry.id   AF-A0A2D5PBH6-F1
#
_cell.length_a   1.000
_cell.length_b   1.000
_cell.length_c   1.000
_cell.angle_alpha   90.00
_cell.angle_beta   90.00
_cell.angle_gamma   90.00
#
_symmetry.space_group_name_H-M   'P 1'
#
loop_
_entity.id
_entity.type
_entity.pdbx_description
1 polymer ?
#
loop_
_entity_poly.entity_id
_entity_poly.type
_entity_poly.pdbx_seq_one_letter_code
_entity_poly.pdbx_strand_id
1 'polypeptide(L)' 'MHAEQIKAELRMKGVTSAQIADDLGVKPQTVSSVIHGRGTSARIQNLIAKKIGKQVSEIWTPPAKINRTSAEMRQAS' A
#
# COMPACT_ATOMS: atom_id res chain seq x y z
N MET A 1 -0.81 -5.93 -1.38
CA MET A 1 0.62 -6.33 -1.42
C MET A 1 1.22 -6.30 0.00
N HIS A 2 2.25 -7.11 0.30
CA HIS A 2 2.93 -7.08 1.62
C HIS A 2 4.06 -6.04 1.66
N ALA A 3 4.33 -5.46 2.83
CA ALA A 3 5.36 -4.43 3.05
C ALA A 3 6.76 -4.84 2.57
N GLU A 4 7.17 -6.10 2.80
CA GLU A 4 8.45 -6.63 2.34
C GLU A 4 8.57 -6.64 0.82
N GLN A 5 7.49 -6.99 0.12
CA GLN A 5 7.46 -7.00 -1.34
C GLN A 5 7.60 -5.58 -1.90
N ILE A 6 6.98 -4.57 -1.25
CA ILE A 6 7.09 -3.17 -1.67
C ILE A 6 8.54 -2.70 -1.56
N LYS A 7 9.19 -3.02 -0.43
CA LYS A 7 10.61 -2.70 -0.22
C LYS A 7 11.51 -3.42 -1.24
N ALA A 8 11.22 -4.69 -1.55
CA ALA A 8 11.96 -5.45 -2.54
C ALA A 8 11.85 -4.82 -3.94
N GLU A 9 10.64 -4.48 -4.40
CA GLU A 9 10.45 -3.84 -5.71
C GLU A 9 11.12 -2.48 -5.79
N LEU A 10 11.04 -1.66 -4.74
CA LEU A 10 11.77 -0.40 -4.66
C LEU A 10 13.28 -0.62 -4.79
N ARG A 11 13.83 -1.62 -4.09
CA ARG A 11 15.26 -1.96 -4.15
C ARG A 11 15.67 -2.46 -5.54
N MET A 12 14.83 -3.26 -6.20
CA MET A 12 15.04 -3.71 -7.59
C MET A 12 15.06 -2.54 -8.58
N LYS A 13 14.33 -1.46 -8.30
CA LYS A 13 14.34 -0.21 -9.08
C LYS A 13 15.47 0.74 -8.68
N GLY A 14 16.33 0.39 -7.72
CA GLY A 14 17.38 1.25 -7.20
C GLY A 14 16.86 2.44 -6.38
N VAL A 15 15.61 2.36 -5.90
CA VAL A 15 14.98 3.42 -5.11
C VAL A 15 14.92 3.00 -3.66
N THR A 16 15.34 3.88 -2.76
CA THR A 16 15.25 3.66 -1.31
C THR A 16 14.09 4.43 -0.70
N SER A 17 13.57 3.95 0.44
CA SER A 17 12.57 4.68 1.22
C SER A 17 13.07 6.02 1.72
N ALA A 18 14.39 6.16 1.95
CA ALA A 18 15.04 7.41 2.30
C ALA A 18 14.99 8.42 1.13
N GLN A 19 15.29 7.99 -0.10
CA GLN A 19 15.15 8.86 -1.27
C GLN A 19 13.70 9.31 -1.50
N ILE A 20 12.72 8.44 -1.25
CA ILE A 20 11.29 8.81 -1.33
C ILE A 20 10.93 9.85 -0.26
N ALA A 21 11.51 9.72 0.93
CA ALA A 21 11.30 10.68 2.01
C ALA A 21 11.90 12.05 1.67
N ASP A 22 13.11 12.06 1.11
CA ASP A 22 13.84 13.25 0.65
C ASP A 22 13.09 13.98 -0.47
N ASP A 23 12.66 13.25 -1.52
CA ASP A 23 11.90 13.78 -2.67
C ASP A 23 10.60 14.48 -2.26
N LEU A 24 9.98 14.01 -1.17
CA LEU A 24 8.74 14.57 -0.63
C LEU A 24 8.95 15.54 0.53
N GLY A 25 10.17 15.71 1.02
CA GLY A 25 10.48 16.51 2.21
C GLY A 25 9.81 15.98 3.49
N VAL A 26 9.60 14.67 3.61
CA VAL A 26 8.94 14.04 4.76
C VAL A 26 9.93 13.22 5.59
N LYS A 27 9.54 12.86 6.81
CA LYS A 27 10.34 11.96 7.65
C LYS A 27 10.31 10.53 7.08
N PRO A 28 11.44 9.78 7.08
CA PRO A 28 11.48 8.39 6.64
C PRO A 28 10.49 7.47 7.37
N GLN A 29 10.20 7.79 8.64
CA GLN A 29 9.20 7.08 9.44
C GLN A 29 7.80 7.17 8.82
N THR A 30 7.43 8.31 8.22
CA THR A 30 6.15 8.49 7.55
C THR A 30 6.04 7.57 6.34
N VAL A 31 7.11 7.47 5.55
CA VAL A 31 7.18 6.55 4.40
C VAL A 31 7.07 5.09 4.87
N SER A 32 7.79 4.72 5.93
CA SER A 32 7.69 3.39 6.53
C SER A 32 6.26 3.07 7.00
N SER A 33 5.60 4.01 7.67
CA SER A 33 4.22 3.84 8.14
C SER A 33 3.24 3.57 6.99
N VAL A 34 3.41 4.27 5.86
CA VAL A 34 2.60 4.04 4.64
C VAL A 34 2.90 2.69 4.00
N ILE A 35 4.17 2.28 3.90
CA ILE A 35 4.56 0.96 3.35
C ILE A 35 3.91 -0.18 4.16
N HIS A 36 3.80 -0.03 5.48
CA HIS A 36 3.14 -1.02 6.36
C HIS A 36 1.62 -0.87 6.43
N GLY A 37 1.02 0.04 5.66
CA GLY A 37 -0.43 0.27 5.64
C GLY A 37 -1.00 0.97 6.87
N ARG A 38 -0.16 1.52 7.75
CA ARG A 38 -0.58 2.30 8.92
C ARG A 38 -0.84 3.78 8.59
N GLY A 39 -0.28 4.28 7.48
CA GLY A 39 -0.51 5.63 6.98
C GLY A 39 -1.24 5.64 5.64
N THR A 40 -2.14 6.62 5.44
CA THR A 40 -2.99 6.77 4.24
C THR A 40 -2.58 7.95 3.36
N SER A 41 -1.31 8.37 3.41
CA SER A 41 -0.86 9.51 2.63
C SER A 41 -0.86 9.18 1.13
N ALA A 42 -1.86 9.68 0.42
CA ALA A 42 -2.03 9.48 -1.02
C ALA A 42 -0.80 9.96 -1.83
N ARG A 43 -0.11 11.00 -1.35
CA ARG A 43 1.09 11.55 -2.00
C ARG A 43 2.25 10.55 -1.98
N ILE A 44 2.49 9.92 -0.83
CA ILE A 44 3.53 8.91 -0.66
C ILE A 44 3.17 7.63 -1.44
N GLN A 45 1.91 7.19 -1.35
CA GLN A 45 1.43 6.02 -2.09
C GLN A 45 1.57 6.21 -3.60
N ASN A 46 1.16 7.35 -4.15
CA ASN A 46 1.29 7.66 -5.57
C ASN A 46 2.76 7.69 -6.02
N LEU A 47 3.66 8.27 -5.22
CA LEU A 47 5.08 8.30 -5.58
C LEU A 47 5.67 6.88 -5.63
N ILE A 48 5.42 6.07 -4.59
CA ILE A 48 5.87 4.67 -4.54
C ILE A 48 5.31 3.88 -5.72
N ALA A 49 4.00 4.01 -5.97
CA ALA A 49 3.32 3.37 -7.09
C ALA A 49 3.95 3.74 -8.43
N LYS A 50 4.23 5.03 -8.65
CA LYS A 50 4.93 5.53 -9.84
C LYS A 50 6.36 4.98 -9.98
N LYS A 51 7.11 4.88 -8.88
CA LYS A 51 8.49 4.33 -8.90
C LYS A 51 8.51 2.83 -9.18
N ILE A 52 7.54 2.08 -8.66
CA ILE A 52 7.40 0.63 -8.90
C ILE A 52 6.84 0.37 -10.31
N GLY A 53 5.99 1.26 -10.83
CA GLY A 53 5.29 1.11 -12.10
C GLY A 53 3.99 0.32 -11.97
N LYS A 54 3.33 0.40 -10.80
CA LYS A 54 2.02 -0.22 -10.52
C LYS A 54 1.04 0.85 -10.09
N GLN A 55 -0.25 0.54 -10.09
CA GLN A 55 -1.26 1.44 -9.53
C GLN A 55 -1.29 1.34 -8.00
N VAL A 56 -1.67 2.44 -7.34
CA VAL A 56 -1.82 2.49 -5.86
C VAL A 56 -2.73 1.36 -5.37
N SER A 57 -3.85 1.11 -6.06
CA SER A 57 -4.83 0.09 -5.71
C SER A 57 -4.30 -1.36 -5.80
N GLU A 58 -3.28 -1.59 -6.63
CA GLU A 58 -2.63 -2.91 -6.75
C GLU A 58 -1.66 -3.16 -5.58
N ILE A 59 -1.04 -2.09 -5.09
CA ILE A 59 -0.10 -2.15 -3.97
C ILE A 59 -0.86 -2.17 -2.64
N TRP A 60 -1.71 -1.17 -2.42
CA TRP A 60 -2.56 -1.03 -1.25
C TRP A 60 -3.99 -1.39 -1.62
N THR A 61 -4.30 -2.68 -1.58
CA THR A 61 -5.66 -3.18 -1.74
C THR A 61 -6.49 -2.67 -0.56
N PRO A 62 -7.56 -1.87 -0.78
CA PRO A 62 -8.48 -1.56 0.30
C PRO A 62 -9.05 -2.86 0.84
N PRO A 63 -9.31 -2.99 2.17
CA PRO A 63 -9.91 -4.19 2.71
C PRO A 63 -11.17 -4.48 1.91
N ALA A 64 -11.24 -5.68 1.34
CA ALA A 64 -12.41 -6.10 0.58
C ALA A 64 -13.63 -5.83 1.47
N LYS A 65 -14.57 -5.03 0.98
CA LYS A 65 -15.87 -4.91 1.65
C LYS A 65 -16.48 -6.30 1.52
N ILE A 66 -16.35 -7.10 2.58
CA ILE A 66 -17.09 -8.35 2.70
C ILE A 66 -18.54 -7.90 2.84
N ASN A 67 -19.22 -7.73 1.71
CA ASN A 67 -20.67 -7.74 1.70
C ASN A 67 -21.04 -9.16 2.13
N ARG A 68 -21.23 -9.37 3.45
CA ARG A 68 -22.04 -10.48 3.94
C ARG A 68 -23.43 -10.25 3.38
N THR A 69 -23.68 -10.69 2.17
CA THR A 69 -25.04 -10.84 1.66
C THR A 69 -25.70 -11.91 2.50
N SER A 70 -26.74 -11.53 3.24
CA SER A 70 -27.54 -12.33 4.16
C SER A 70 -28.38 -13.43 3.47
N ALA A 71 -27.81 -14.14 2.50
CA ALA A 71 -28.51 -15.16 1.71
C ALA A 71 -28.35 -16.60 2.28
N GLU A 72 -27.47 -16.82 3.27
CA GLU A 72 -27.24 -18.14 3.89
C GLU A 72 -28.10 -18.42 5.15
N MET A 73 -29.06 -17.57 5.51
CA MET A 73 -29.98 -17.80 6.65
C MET A 73 -31.34 -18.41 6.24
N ARG A 74 -31.37 -19.29 5.23
CA ARG A 74 -32.63 -19.88 4.73
C ARG A 74 -32.59 -21.39 4.44
N GLN A 75 -31.68 -22.14 5.08
CA GLN A 75 -31.77 -23.60 5.13
C GLN A 75 -31.51 -24.12 6.54
N ALA A 76 -32.54 -24.00 7.37
CA ALA A 76 -32.77 -24.86 8.53
C ALA A 76 -34.29 -24.93 8.70
N SER A 77 -34.91 -25.87 8.01
CA SER A 77 -36.30 -26.30 8.18
C SER A 77 -36.35 -27.80 7.96
#